data_AF-A0A973JWP0-F1
#
_entry.id   AF-A0A973JWP0-F1
#
_cell.length_a   1.000
_cell.length_b   1.000
_cell.length_c   1.000
_cell.angle_alpha   90.00
_cell.angle_beta   90.00
_cell.angle_gamma   90.00
#
_symmetry.space_group_name_H-M   'P 1'
#
loop_
_entity.id
_entity.type
_entity.pdbx_description
1 polymer ?
#
loop_
_entity_poly.entity_id
_entity_poly.type
_entity_poly.pdbx_seq_one_letter_code
_entity_poly.pdbx_strand_id
1 'polypeptide(L)'
;MRRYILTGTPGAGKTSLLRGLADLGLPVVEEAATAVIAQAQARGEDEPWTRASFLDDIVGMQKARQLAAPATGPVQVYDRSPICTHALARYLGRPIPPSLTAEIERITAEHIYERRVFFVRNLGFCEPTSARRI
;
A
#
# COMPACT_ATOMS: atom_id res chain seq x y z
N MET A 1 -19.05 -5.19 -6.10
CA MET A 1 -17.70 -5.74 -5.84
C MET A 1 -17.19 -5.17 -4.52
N ARG A 2 -16.68 -6.00 -3.62
CA ARG A 2 -16.18 -5.61 -2.30
C ARG A 2 -14.67 -5.46 -2.35
N ARG A 3 -14.13 -4.38 -1.80
CA ARG A 3 -12.68 -4.12 -1.81
C ARG A 3 -12.17 -4.10 -0.38
N TYR A 4 -11.40 -5.12 -0.01
CA TYR A 4 -10.84 -5.23 1.33
C TYR A 4 -9.40 -4.74 1.35
N ILE A 5 -9.05 -4.03 2.41
CA ILE A 5 -7.65 -3.68 2.71
C ILE A 5 -7.06 -4.79 3.58
N LEU A 6 -5.89 -5.29 3.18
CA LEU A 6 -5.04 -6.14 4.00
C LEU A 6 -3.79 -5.34 4.37
N THR A 7 -3.58 -5.10 5.66
CA THR A 7 -2.48 -4.29 6.18
C THR A 7 -1.85 -4.93 7.42
N GLY A 8 -0.76 -4.38 7.91
CA GLY A 8 0.05 -4.95 8.99
C GLY A 8 1.50 -4.50 8.89
N THR A 9 2.30 -4.78 9.92
CA THR A 9 3.71 -4.38 9.95
C THR A 9 4.53 -5.05 8.84
N PRO A 10 5.67 -4.48 8.43
CA PRO A 10 6.67 -5.22 7.67
C PRO A 10 6.99 -6.56 8.34
N GLY A 11 7.30 -7.59 7.54
CA GLY A 11 7.63 -8.93 8.03
C GLY A 11 6.46 -9.79 8.54
N ALA A 12 5.24 -9.24 8.70
CA ALA A 12 4.09 -9.98 9.24
C ALA A 12 3.53 -11.11 8.33
N GLY A 13 4.18 -11.45 7.21
CA GLY A 13 3.71 -12.49 6.28
C GLY A 13 2.59 -12.06 5.33
N LYS A 14 2.29 -10.75 5.21
CA LYS A 14 1.25 -10.23 4.30
C LYS A 14 1.41 -10.71 2.86
N THR A 15 2.63 -10.64 2.32
CA THR A 15 2.93 -11.06 0.95
C THR A 15 2.58 -12.53 0.71
N SER A 16 2.82 -13.40 1.69
CA SER A 16 2.45 -14.82 1.59
C SER A 16 0.93 -15.02 1.56
N LEU A 17 0.20 -14.29 2.42
CA LEU A 17 -1.28 -14.31 2.41
C LEU A 17 -1.84 -13.80 1.07
N LEU A 18 -1.30 -12.70 0.55
CA LEU A 18 -1.73 -12.11 -0.71
C LEU A 18 -1.48 -13.03 -1.91
N ARG A 19 -0.32 -13.69 -1.96
CA ARG A 19 -0.05 -14.72 -2.97
C ARG A 19 -1.04 -15.88 -2.88
N GLY A 20 -1.30 -16.40 -1.69
CA GLY A 20 -2.31 -17.44 -1.50
C GLY A 20 -3.71 -17.02 -1.93
N LEU A 21 -4.11 -15.77 -1.69
CA LEU A 21 -5.39 -15.23 -2.17
C LEU A 21 -5.43 -15.13 -3.71
N ALA A 22 -4.33 -14.70 -4.33
CA ALA A 22 -4.21 -14.66 -5.79
C ALA A 22 -4.28 -16.07 -6.41
N ASP A 23 -3.61 -17.06 -5.79
CA ASP A 23 -3.66 -18.47 -6.22
C ASP A 23 -5.07 -19.06 -6.12
N LEU A 24 -5.89 -18.55 -5.19
CA LEU A 24 -7.32 -18.86 -5.08
C LEU A 24 -8.21 -18.08 -6.07
N GLY A 25 -7.62 -17.29 -6.97
CA GLY A 25 -8.31 -16.52 -8.00
C GLY A 25 -8.86 -15.17 -7.55
N LEU A 26 -8.48 -14.66 -6.37
CA LEU A 26 -8.88 -13.33 -5.93
C LEU A 26 -7.93 -12.26 -6.50
N PRO A 27 -8.44 -11.22 -7.18
CA PRO A 27 -7.60 -10.13 -7.65
C PRO A 27 -6.94 -9.40 -6.47
N VAL A 28 -5.61 -9.29 -6.55
CA VAL A 28 -4.78 -8.58 -5.58
C VAL A 28 -4.18 -7.33 -6.22
N VAL A 29 -4.31 -6.20 -5.53
CA VAL A 29 -3.65 -4.94 -5.88
C VAL A 29 -2.45 -4.75 -4.95
N GLU A 30 -1.25 -4.79 -5.53
CA GLU A 30 0.01 -4.77 -4.79
C GLU A 30 0.36 -3.41 -4.17
N GLU A 31 1.19 -3.43 -3.12
CA GLU A 31 1.65 -2.27 -2.36
C GLU A 31 2.42 -1.27 -3.25
N ALA A 32 1.93 -0.03 -3.32
CA ALA A 32 2.60 1.04 -4.07
C ALA A 32 3.97 1.43 -3.50
N ALA A 33 4.11 1.52 -2.17
CA ALA A 33 5.35 1.97 -1.52
C ALA A 33 6.57 1.12 -1.90
N THR A 34 6.43 -0.21 -1.84
CA THR A 34 7.52 -1.12 -2.23
C THR A 34 7.91 -0.95 -3.69
N ALA A 35 6.94 -0.75 -4.58
CA ALA A 35 7.21 -0.53 -5.99
C ALA A 35 7.86 0.82 -6.28
N VAL A 36 7.45 1.90 -5.61
CA VAL A 36 8.09 3.22 -5.70
C VAL A 36 9.55 3.13 -5.25
N ILE A 37 9.82 2.48 -4.10
CA ILE A 37 11.18 2.28 -3.59
C ILE A 37 12.02 1.49 -4.60
N ALA A 38 11.52 0.34 -5.08
CA ALA A 38 12.24 -0.51 -6.02
C ALA A 38 12.54 0.22 -7.35
N GLN A 39 11.59 1.01 -7.86
CA GLN A 39 11.78 1.79 -9.09
C GLN A 39 12.84 2.88 -8.94
N ALA A 40 12.90 3.55 -7.78
CA ALA A 40 13.89 4.58 -7.52
C ALA A 40 15.29 3.97 -7.30
N GLN A 41 15.39 2.88 -6.54
CA GLN A 41 16.64 2.16 -6.31
C GLN A 41 17.21 1.58 -7.62
N ALA A 42 16.36 1.08 -8.52
CA ALA A 42 16.80 0.66 -9.85
C ALA A 42 17.39 1.80 -10.71
N ARG A 43 17.12 3.06 -10.36
CA ARG A 43 17.70 4.26 -11.00
C ARG A 43 18.90 4.83 -10.23
N GLY A 44 19.37 4.14 -9.19
CA GLY A 44 20.51 4.55 -8.38
C GLY A 44 20.18 5.47 -7.20
N GLU A 45 18.92 5.58 -6.80
CA GLU A 45 18.51 6.32 -5.60
C GLU A 45 18.37 5.37 -4.41
N ASP A 46 19.36 5.37 -3.51
CA ASP A 46 19.40 4.43 -2.37
C ASP A 46 18.29 4.68 -1.33
N GLU A 47 17.98 5.96 -1.08
CA GLU A 47 17.07 6.41 -0.02
C GLU A 47 15.92 7.30 -0.56
N PRO A 48 15.03 6.77 -1.41
CA PRO A 48 13.98 7.56 -2.05
C PRO A 48 12.97 8.14 -1.06
N TRP A 49 12.87 7.59 0.14
CA TRP A 49 12.04 8.12 1.22
C TRP A 49 12.49 9.50 1.73
N THR A 50 13.70 9.94 1.36
CA THR A 50 14.20 11.28 1.70
C THR A 50 13.65 12.37 0.77
N ARG A 51 13.24 12.04 -0.46
CA ARG A 51 12.66 13.01 -1.42
C ARG A 51 11.34 13.60 -0.95
N ALA A 52 11.10 14.86 -1.27
CA ALA A 52 9.83 15.53 -0.98
C ALA A 52 8.62 14.85 -1.68
N SER A 53 8.81 14.36 -2.91
CA SER A 53 7.74 13.73 -3.71
C SER A 53 7.37 12.32 -3.27
N PHE A 54 8.13 11.69 -2.38
CA PHE A 54 8.01 10.25 -2.10
C PHE A 54 6.58 9.82 -1.73
N LEU A 55 5.91 10.61 -0.88
CA LEU A 55 4.53 10.32 -0.48
C LEU A 55 3.54 10.54 -1.63
N ASP A 56 3.71 11.58 -2.44
CA ASP A 56 2.90 11.84 -3.64
C ASP A 56 3.04 10.70 -4.67
N ASP A 57 4.26 10.21 -4.88
CA ASP A 57 4.56 9.12 -5.81
C ASP A 57 3.83 7.83 -5.39
N ILE A 58 3.80 7.53 -4.08
CA ILE A 58 3.06 6.40 -3.52
C ILE A 58 1.55 6.56 -3.74
N VAL A 59 1.00 7.74 -3.46
CA VAL A 59 -0.43 8.02 -3.63
C VAL A 59 -0.83 7.89 -5.09
N GLY A 60 -0.07 8.50 -6.00
CA GLY A 60 -0.30 8.44 -7.43
C GLY A 60 -0.29 7.02 -7.96
N MET A 61 0.73 6.23 -7.58
CA MET A 61 0.84 4.83 -7.99
C MET A 61 -0.30 3.97 -7.41
N GLN A 62 -0.63 4.12 -6.13
CA GLN A 62 -1.72 3.37 -5.50
C GLN A 62 -3.07 3.67 -6.18
N LYS A 63 -3.35 4.94 -6.48
CA LYS A 63 -4.56 5.37 -7.18
C LYS A 63 -4.61 4.81 -8.60
N ALA A 64 -3.51 4.89 -9.34
CA ALA A 64 -3.42 4.35 -10.70
C ALA A 64 -3.70 2.84 -10.71
N ARG A 65 -3.10 2.08 -9.78
CA ARG A 65 -3.37 0.64 -9.62
C ARG A 65 -4.82 0.37 -9.27
N GLN A 66 -5.43 1.15 -8.38
CA GLN A 66 -6.83 1.01 -8.01
C GLN A 66 -7.78 1.24 -9.19
N LEU A 67 -7.48 2.19 -10.06
CA LEU A 67 -8.28 2.50 -11.25
C LEU A 67 -8.09 1.47 -12.37
N ALA A 68 -6.88 0.93 -12.51
CA ALA A 68 -6.56 -0.11 -13.49
C ALA A 68 -6.98 -1.53 -13.06
N ALA A 69 -7.25 -1.74 -11.76
CA ALA A 69 -7.58 -3.05 -11.22
C ALA A 69 -8.88 -3.59 -11.85
N PRO A 70 -8.83 -4.75 -12.54
CA PRO A 70 -10.00 -5.28 -13.24
C PRO A 70 -11.09 -5.65 -12.24
N ALA A 71 -12.31 -5.18 -12.46
CA ALA A 71 -13.48 -5.45 -11.62
C ALA A 71 -14.03 -6.88 -11.83
N THR A 72 -13.15 -7.87 -11.76
CA THR A 72 -13.47 -9.28 -11.94
C THR A 72 -13.84 -9.90 -10.61
N GLY A 73 -15.00 -10.55 -10.57
CA GLY A 73 -15.48 -11.24 -9.38
C GLY A 73 -16.05 -10.33 -8.27
N PRO A 74 -16.51 -10.95 -7.17
CA PRO A 74 -17.19 -10.23 -6.11
C PRO A 74 -16.26 -9.51 -5.13
N VAL A 75 -14.97 -9.85 -5.09
CA VAL A 75 -13.99 -9.41 -4.08
C VAL A 75 -12.66 -9.02 -4.72
N GLN A 76 -12.05 -7.93 -4.26
CA GLN A 76 -10.67 -7.54 -4.51
C GLN A 76 -9.94 -7.28 -3.19
N VAL A 77 -8.65 -7.57 -3.14
CA VAL A 77 -7.82 -7.37 -1.95
C VAL A 77 -6.69 -6.40 -2.27
N TYR A 78 -6.50 -5.40 -1.42
CA TYR A 78 -5.50 -4.36 -1.57
C TYR A 78 -4.42 -4.54 -0.50
N ASP A 79 -3.18 -4.70 -0.94
CA ASP A 79 -2.01 -4.64 -0.07
C ASP A 79 -1.77 -3.18 0.33
N ARG A 80 -2.22 -2.83 1.54
CA ARG A 80 -2.30 -1.46 2.07
C ARG A 80 -3.25 -0.54 1.31
N SER A 81 -3.30 0.71 1.75
CA SER A 81 -4.22 1.74 1.27
C SER A 81 -3.62 3.14 1.48
N PRO A 82 -4.24 4.22 0.96
CA PRO A 82 -3.82 5.59 1.27
C PRO A 82 -3.76 5.90 2.78
N ILE A 83 -4.59 5.24 3.60
CA ILE A 83 -4.53 5.36 5.07
C ILE A 83 -3.18 4.85 5.60
N CYS A 84 -2.62 3.81 4.98
CA CYS A 84 -1.29 3.31 5.34
C CYS A 84 -0.18 4.28 4.93
N THR A 85 -0.35 4.98 3.80
CA THR A 85 0.57 6.07 3.40
C THR A 85 0.51 7.24 4.37
N HIS A 86 -0.67 7.55 4.92
CA HIS A 86 -0.80 8.54 6.00
C HIS A 86 -0.09 8.10 7.28
N ALA A 87 -0.21 6.82 7.66
CA ALA A 87 0.57 6.28 8.77
C ALA A 87 2.09 6.38 8.52
N LEU A 88 2.54 6.10 7.28
CA LEU A 88 3.94 6.26 6.88
C LEU A 88 4.41 7.72 6.96
N ALA A 89 3.60 8.68 6.50
CA ALA A 89 3.92 10.11 6.60
C ALA A 89 4.14 10.54 8.05
N ARG A 90 3.26 10.10 8.96
CA ARG A 90 3.40 10.34 10.40
C ARG A 90 4.65 9.69 10.98
N TYR A 91 4.93 8.44 10.61
CA TYR A 91 6.13 7.73 11.06
C TYR A 91 7.42 8.44 10.64
N LEU A 92 7.46 8.94 9.39
CA LEU A 92 8.60 9.69 8.86
C LEU A 92 8.71 11.14 9.39
N GLY A 93 7.76 11.60 10.21
CA GLY A 93 7.71 12.99 10.68
C GLY A 93 7.49 14.01 9.56
N ARG A 94 6.84 13.61 8.46
CA ARG A 94 6.64 14.43 7.26
C ARG A 94 5.27 15.10 7.23
N PRO A 95 5.14 16.28 6.61
CA PRO A 95 3.84 16.86 6.33
C PRO A 95 3.03 15.93 5.42
N ILE A 96 1.71 15.89 5.63
CA ILE A 96 0.78 15.15 4.80
C ILE A 96 0.61 15.94 3.49
N PRO A 97 0.95 15.39 2.32
CA PRO A 97 0.79 16.11 1.07
C PRO A 97 -0.70 16.31 0.73
N PRO A 98 -1.07 17.41 0.05
CA PRO A 98 -2.46 17.65 -0.37
C PRO A 98 -3.04 16.51 -1.22
N SER A 99 -2.21 15.84 -2.02
CA SER A 99 -2.61 14.67 -2.82
C SER A 99 -3.12 13.51 -1.95
N LEU A 100 -2.49 13.27 -0.80
CA LEU A 100 -2.88 12.23 0.14
C LEU A 100 -4.19 12.58 0.85
N THR A 101 -4.36 13.84 1.26
CA THR A 101 -5.61 14.32 1.84
C THR A 101 -6.76 14.16 0.87
N ALA A 102 -6.60 14.66 -0.36
CA ALA A 102 -7.62 14.55 -1.41
C ALA A 102 -7.95 13.09 -1.74
N GLU A 103 -6.96 12.20 -1.74
CA GLU A 103 -7.19 10.78 -1.99
C GLU A 103 -7.93 10.11 -0.82
N ILE A 104 -7.62 10.46 0.44
CA ILE A 104 -8.36 9.96 1.62
C ILE A 104 -9.82 10.44 1.59
N GLU A 105 -10.05 11.71 1.25
CA GLU A 105 -11.39 12.26 1.08
C GLU A 105 -12.16 11.50 -0.01
N ARG A 106 -11.53 11.28 -1.17
CA ARG A 106 -12.13 10.55 -2.30
C ARG A 106 -12.51 9.12 -1.91
N ILE A 107 -11.58 8.33 -1.34
CA ILE A 107 -11.87 6.94 -0.98
C ILE A 107 -12.97 6.83 0.09
N THR A 108 -13.12 7.87 0.93
CA THR A 108 -14.15 7.96 1.95
C THR A 108 -15.51 8.32 1.32
N ALA A 109 -15.57 9.38 0.52
CA ALA A 109 -16.79 9.84 -0.13
C ALA A 109 -17.35 8.77 -1.08
N GLU A 110 -16.50 8.14 -1.88
CA GLU A 110 -16.88 7.13 -2.87
C GLU A 110 -17.03 5.72 -2.27
N HIS A 111 -16.77 5.55 -0.97
CA HIS A 111 -16.87 4.25 -0.28
C HIS A 111 -16.07 3.15 -1.00
N ILE A 112 -14.85 3.50 -1.44
CA ILE A 112 -14.04 2.64 -2.31
C ILE A 112 -13.72 1.31 -1.63
N TYR A 113 -13.41 1.34 -0.34
CA TYR A 113 -13.05 0.18 0.47
C TYR A 113 -14.14 -0.17 1.47
N GLU A 114 -14.22 -1.45 1.80
CA GLU A 114 -15.03 -1.97 2.89
C GLU A 114 -14.57 -1.37 4.23
N ARG A 115 -15.52 -1.12 5.14
CA ARG A 115 -15.21 -0.61 6.49
C ARG A 115 -14.44 -1.60 7.35
N ARG A 116 -14.50 -2.90 6.99
CA ARG A 116 -13.74 -3.96 7.65
C ARG A 116 -12.38 -4.10 6.96
N VAL A 117 -11.32 -3.99 7.76
CA VAL A 117 -9.93 -4.11 7.32
C VAL A 117 -9.33 -5.36 7.94
N PHE A 118 -8.53 -6.10 7.17
CA PHE A 118 -7.76 -7.22 7.70
C PHE A 118 -6.40 -6.71 8.18
N PHE A 119 -6.16 -6.83 9.48
CA PHE A 119 -4.87 -6.50 10.09
C PHE A 119 -4.10 -7.78 10.40
N VAL A 120 -2.97 -7.97 9.71
CA VAL A 120 -2.07 -9.09 9.92
C VAL A 120 -1.16 -8.77 11.09
N ARG A 121 -1.29 -9.57 12.15
CA ARG A 121 -0.52 -9.43 13.38
C ARG A 121 0.96 -9.74 13.10
N ASN A 122 1.84 -8.99 13.75
CA ASN A 122 3.26 -9.29 13.75
C ASN A 122 3.49 -10.70 14.34
N LEU A 123 4.35 -11.49 13.68
CA LEU A 123 4.73 -12.85 14.09
C LEU A 123 5.78 -12.86 15.23
N GLY A 124 6.24 -11.69 15.68
CA GLY A 124 7.24 -11.55 16.72
C GLY A 124 8.68 -11.47 16.20
N PHE A 125 8.87 -11.57 14.88
CA PHE A 125 10.15 -11.37 14.21
C PHE A 125 9.94 -10.69 12.84
N CYS A 126 10.92 -9.93 12.40
CA CYS A 126 10.96 -9.31 11.07
C CYS A 126 12.40 -9.35 10.56
N GLU A 127 12.64 -10.04 9.45
CA GLU A 127 13.93 -9.99 8.78
C GLU A 127 14.00 -8.73 7.90
N PRO A 128 15.01 -7.86 8.07
CA PRO A 128 15.17 -6.68 7.22
C PRO A 128 15.42 -7.09 5.77
N THR A 129 14.78 -6.40 4.82
CA THR A 129 15.01 -6.61 3.38
C THR A 129 15.67 -5.38 2.77
N SER A 130 16.35 -5.51 1.64
CA SER A 130 17.03 -4.39 0.95
C SER A 130 16.09 -3.22 0.64
N ALA A 131 14.80 -3.50 0.38
CA ALA A 131 13.77 -2.50 0.13
C ALA A 131 13.24 -1.79 1.39
N ARG A 132 13.51 -2.30 2.60
CA ARG A 132 12.93 -1.81 3.85
C ARG A 132 14.01 -1.63 4.91
N ARG A 133 14.71 -0.49 4.80
CA ARG A 133 15.60 0.07 5.83
C ARG A 133 14.90 1.06 6.77
N ILE A 134 13.61 1.32 6.52
CA ILE A 134 12.71 2.17 7.31
C ILE A 134 11.48 1.40 7.76
#